data_AF-A0A7W1CEQ2-F1
#
_entry.id   AF-A0A7W1CEQ2-F1
#
_cell.length_a   1.000
_cell.length_b   1.000
_cell.length_c   1.000
_cell.angle_alpha   90.00
_cell.angle_beta   90.00
_cell.angle_gamma   90.00
#
_symmetry.space_group_name_H-M   'P 1'
#
loop_
_entity.id
_entity.type
_entity.pdbx_description
1 polymer ?
#
loop_
_entity_poly.entity_id
_entity_poly.type
_entity_poly.pdbx_seq_one_letter_code
_entity_poly.pdbx_strand_id
1 'polypeptide(L)'
;MSNFHLTLEGIEEHHQAKMFLRELASLSGDSEKFEPKLKVLMEDIEHHVMEEEGEMFPKVEKVIGKAELEELGKQMEEEKKNFQKSQKASAGK
;
A
#
# COMPACT_ATOMS: atom_id res chain seq x y z
N MET A 1 15.48 13.32 -8.12
CA MET A 1 15.62 12.11 -7.29
C MET A 1 15.90 10.92 -8.20
N SER A 2 16.67 9.91 -7.75
CA SER A 2 16.89 8.69 -8.54
C SER A 2 15.68 7.76 -8.40
N ASN A 3 15.43 6.89 -9.39
CA ASN A 3 14.33 5.90 -9.32
C ASN A 3 14.41 5.01 -8.07
N PHE A 4 15.63 4.75 -7.59
CA PHE A 4 15.88 3.95 -6.40
C PHE A 4 15.38 4.63 -5.11
N HIS A 5 15.38 5.96 -5.05
CA HIS A 5 14.88 6.68 -3.87
C HIS A 5 13.37 6.52 -3.71
N LEU A 6 12.61 6.75 -4.78
CA LEU A 6 11.13 6.67 -4.78
C LEU A 6 10.64 5.27 -4.37
N THR A 7 11.32 4.21 -4.81
CA THR A 7 10.98 2.85 -4.39
C THR A 7 11.27 2.60 -2.91
N LEU A 8 12.40 3.08 -2.39
CA LEU A 8 12.74 2.92 -0.97
C LEU A 8 11.83 3.74 -0.06
N GLU A 9 11.45 4.94 -0.50
CA GLU A 9 10.47 5.80 0.17
C GLU A 9 9.12 5.09 0.29
N GLY A 10 8.55 4.61 -0.82
CA GLY A 10 7.30 3.86 -0.77
C GLY A 10 7.33 2.62 0.15
N ILE A 11 8.46 1.93 0.26
CA ILE A 11 8.62 0.81 1.22
C ILE A 11 8.52 1.29 2.67
N GLU A 12 9.12 2.42 2.99
CA GLU A 12 9.04 3.01 4.34
C GLU A 12 7.63 3.55 4.63
N GLU A 13 7.00 4.20 3.66
CA GLU A 13 5.61 4.65 3.78
C GLU A 13 4.63 3.49 4.01
N HIS A 14 4.83 2.36 3.33
CA HIS A 14 4.07 1.13 3.61
C HIS A 14 4.28 0.61 5.03
N HIS A 15 5.51 0.73 5.56
CA HIS A 15 5.81 0.34 6.92
C HIS A 15 5.08 1.26 7.92
N GLN A 16 5.18 2.57 7.72
CA GLN A 16 4.52 3.59 8.51
C GLN A 16 2.98 3.43 8.51
N ALA A 17 2.36 3.24 7.34
CA ALA A 17 0.93 3.00 7.24
C ALA A 17 0.49 1.77 8.05
N LYS A 18 1.26 0.67 8.02
CA LYS A 18 1.00 -0.53 8.84
C LYS A 18 1.15 -0.26 10.33
N MET A 19 2.08 0.59 10.75
CA MET A 19 2.18 0.99 12.16
C MET A 19 0.97 1.80 12.59
N PHE A 20 0.55 2.79 11.81
CA PHE A 20 -0.61 3.62 12.14
C PHE A 20 -1.91 2.81 12.20
N LEU A 21 -2.10 1.84 11.29
CA LEU A 21 -3.23 0.92 11.36
C LEU A 21 -3.24 0.11 12.67
N ARG A 22 -2.08 -0.39 13.13
CA ARG A 22 -1.99 -1.11 14.41
C ARG A 22 -2.27 -0.21 15.60
N GLU A 23 -1.74 1.01 15.58
CA GLU A 23 -1.98 1.99 16.64
C GLU A 23 -3.47 2.36 16.71
N LEU A 24 -4.10 2.67 15.57
CA LEU A 24 -5.55 2.93 15.48
C LEU A 24 -6.37 1.75 15.98
N ALA A 25 -6.00 0.51 15.63
CA ALA A 25 -6.68 -0.70 16.10
C ALA A 25 -6.58 -0.90 17.62
N SER A 26 -5.58 -0.29 18.28
CA SER A 26 -5.41 -0.33 19.73
C SER A 26 -6.08 0.82 20.48
N LEU A 27 -6.55 1.85 19.77
CA LEU A 27 -7.25 2.98 20.36
C LEU A 27 -8.74 2.66 20.50
N SER A 28 -9.34 3.17 21.58
CA SER A 28 -10.81 3.22 21.67
C SER A 28 -11.34 4.29 20.70
N GLY A 29 -12.55 4.08 20.18
CA GLY A 29 -13.17 5.02 19.23
C GLY A 29 -13.49 6.40 19.82
N ASP A 30 -13.51 6.54 21.15
CA ASP A 30 -13.68 7.79 21.89
C ASP A 30 -12.34 8.44 22.31
N SER A 31 -11.21 7.85 21.93
CA SER A 31 -9.90 8.43 22.22
C SER A 31 -9.70 9.73 21.45
N GLU A 32 -9.30 10.80 22.14
CA GLU A 32 -8.89 12.07 21.52
C GLU A 32 -7.73 11.92 20.51
N LYS A 33 -7.02 10.79 20.53
CA LYS A 33 -5.94 10.48 19.58
C LYS A 33 -6.41 9.79 18.30
N PHE A 34 -7.64 9.28 18.27
CA PHE A 34 -8.14 8.48 17.14
C PHE A 34 -8.27 9.34 15.87
N GLU A 35 -9.07 10.41 15.93
CA GLU A 35 -9.30 11.26 14.75
C GLU A 35 -8.02 11.91 14.20
N PRO A 36 -7.13 12.52 15.01
CA PRO A 36 -5.90 13.09 14.48
C PRO A 36 -5.01 12.04 13.81
N LYS A 37 -4.92 10.84 14.38
CA LYS A 37 -4.09 9.77 13.80
C LYS A 37 -4.69 9.21 12.52
N LEU A 38 -6.02 9.07 12.46
CA LEU A 38 -6.71 8.67 11.24
C LEU A 38 -6.45 9.68 10.12
N LYS A 39 -6.52 10.97 10.43
CA LYS A 39 -6.23 12.04 9.48
C LYS A 39 -4.80 11.93 8.91
N VAL A 40 -3.79 11.75 9.77
CA VAL A 40 -2.40 11.59 9.31
C VAL A 40 -2.25 10.34 8.43
N LEU A 41 -2.86 9.21 8.80
CA LEU A 41 -2.85 8.02 7.96
C LEU A 41 -3.47 8.27 6.57
N MET A 42 -4.57 9.04 6.49
CA MET A 42 -5.19 9.40 5.22
C MET A 42 -4.25 10.26 4.37
N GLU A 43 -3.61 11.27 4.96
CA GLU A 43 -2.66 12.14 4.29
C GLU A 43 -1.45 11.35 3.76
N ASP A 44 -0.90 10.42 4.55
CA ASP A 44 0.21 9.55 4.14
C ASP A 44 -0.18 8.65 2.96
N ILE A 45 -1.37 8.04 2.99
CA ILE A 45 -1.85 7.18 1.89
C ILE A 45 -2.08 8.00 0.63
N GLU A 46 -2.71 9.17 0.73
CA GLU A 46 -2.95 10.05 -0.41
C GLU A 46 -1.62 10.49 -1.04
N HIS A 47 -0.63 10.86 -0.22
CA HIS A 47 0.70 11.22 -0.69
C HIS A 47 1.38 10.06 -1.44
N HIS A 48 1.45 8.90 -0.81
CA HIS A 48 2.04 7.70 -1.38
C HIS A 48 1.43 7.32 -2.74
N VAL A 49 0.09 7.33 -2.85
CA VAL A 49 -0.61 7.01 -4.11
C VAL A 49 -0.32 8.06 -5.19
N MET A 50 -0.27 9.35 -4.83
CA MET A 50 0.09 10.40 -5.79
C MET A 50 1.50 10.21 -6.35
N GLU A 51 2.45 9.76 -5.53
CA GLU A 51 3.81 9.46 -5.97
C GLU A 51 3.88 8.22 -6.88
N GLU A 52 3.16 7.15 -6.53
CA GLU A 52 3.09 5.95 -7.35
C GLU A 52 2.48 6.24 -8.73
N GLU A 53 1.28 6.83 -8.77
CA GLU A 53 0.54 7.10 -10.01
C GLU A 53 1.16 8.23 -10.84
N GLY A 54 1.62 9.29 -10.17
CA GLY A 54 2.16 10.49 -10.82
C GLY A 54 3.60 10.33 -11.29
N GLU A 55 4.40 9.52 -10.60
CA GLU A 55 5.83 9.39 -10.87
C GLU A 55 6.31 7.97 -11.13
N MET A 56 5.98 7.01 -10.25
CA MET A 56 6.57 5.67 -10.33
C MET A 56 6.05 4.91 -11.55
N PHE A 57 4.73 4.77 -11.71
CA PHE A 57 4.13 4.00 -12.79
C PHE A 57 4.48 4.55 -14.18
N PRO A 58 4.46 5.88 -14.43
CA PRO A 58 4.93 6.43 -15.70
C PRO A 58 6.41 6.14 -16.01
N LYS A 59 7.26 5.95 -14.99
CA LYS A 59 8.66 5.53 -15.18
C LYS A 59 8.74 4.03 -15.50
N VAL A 60 7.91 3.21 -14.85
CA VAL A 60 7.81 1.76 -15.09
C VAL A 60 7.33 1.47 -16.52
N GLU A 61 6.27 2.14 -16.99
CA GLU A 61 5.72 1.97 -18.35
C GLU A 61 6.72 2.30 -19.47
N LYS A 62 7.73 3.15 -19.19
CA LYS A 62 8.79 3.50 -20.14
C LYS A 62 9.87 2.44 -20.26
N VAL A 63 10.02 1.58 -19.25
CA VAL A 63 11.14 0.61 -19.17
C VAL A 63 10.69 -0.85 -19.24
N ILE A 64 9.43 -1.14 -18.87
CA ILE A 64 8.86 -2.49 -18.92
C ILE A 64 7.88 -2.59 -20.09
N GLY A 65 8.01 -3.66 -20.89
CA GLY A 65 7.14 -3.89 -22.03
C GLY A 65 5.71 -4.24 -21.63
N LYS A 66 4.73 -3.86 -22.45
CA LYS A 66 3.30 -4.12 -22.19
C LYS A 66 2.98 -5.59 -21.89
N ALA A 67 3.58 -6.54 -22.61
CA ALA A 67 3.35 -7.96 -22.39
C ALA A 67 3.85 -8.43 -21.01
N GLU A 68 4.96 -7.88 -20.54
CA GLU A 68 5.51 -8.17 -19.21
C GLU A 68 4.64 -7.54 -18.10
N LEU A 69 4.15 -6.31 -18.31
CA LEU A 69 3.19 -5.67 -17.39
C LEU A 69 1.87 -6.44 -17.30
N GLU A 70 1.33 -6.92 -18.42
CA GLU A 70 0.12 -7.74 -18.44
C GLU A 70 0.32 -9.07 -17.69
N GLU A 71 1.48 -9.69 -17.84
CA GLU A 71 1.82 -10.92 -17.14
C GLU A 71 1.98 -10.68 -15.63
N LEU A 72 2.68 -9.61 -15.23
CA LEU A 72 2.80 -9.21 -13.83
C LEU A 72 1.42 -8.93 -13.21
N GLY A 73 0.54 -8.24 -13.94
CA GLY A 73 -0.84 -7.98 -13.50
C GLY A 73 -1.65 -9.25 -13.24
N LYS A 74 -1.49 -10.29 -14.09
CA LYS A 74 -2.12 -11.60 -13.86
C LYS A 74 -1.60 -12.26 -12.59
N GLN A 75 -0.28 -12.26 -12.40
CA GLN A 75 0.36 -12.82 -11.20
C GLN A 75 -0.12 -12.12 -9.92
N MET A 76 -0.21 -10.79 -9.93
CA MET A 76 -0.75 -10.02 -8.80
C MET A 76 -2.21 -10.36 -8.49
N GLU A 77 -3.05 -10.51 -9.51
CA GLU A 77 -4.47 -10.86 -9.34
C GLU A 77 -4.64 -12.31 -8.80
N GLU A 78 -3.79 -13.24 -9.23
CA GLU A 78 -3.74 -14.60 -8.69
C GLU A 78 -3.32 -14.62 -7.22
N GLU A 79 -2.25 -13.89 -6.88
CA GLU A 79 -1.77 -13.77 -5.50
C GLU A 79 -2.82 -13.13 -4.59
N LYS A 80 -3.50 -12.08 -5.06
CA LYS A 80 -4.61 -11.46 -4.33
C LYS A 80 -5.72 -12.46 -4.04
N LYS A 81 -6.12 -13.28 -5.02
CA LYS A 81 -7.13 -14.34 -4.82
C LYS A 81 -6.66 -15.38 -3.81
N ASN A 82 -5.40 -15.79 -3.87
CA ASN A 82 -4.82 -16.76 -2.93
C ASN A 82 -4.80 -16.21 -1.50
N PHE A 83 -4.37 -14.96 -1.34
CA PHE A 83 -4.35 -14.26 -0.05
C PHE A 83 -5.77 -14.10 0.53
N GLN A 84 -6.75 -13.73 -0.28
CA GLN A 84 -8.14 -13.60 0.20
C GLN A 84 -8.74 -14.95 0.63
N LYS A 85 -8.38 -16.06 -0.04
CA LYS A 85 -8.78 -17.41 0.37
C LYS A 85 -8.15 -17.80 1.71
N SER A 86 -6.86 -17.52 1.91
CA SER A 86 -6.17 -17.85 3.16
C SER A 86 -6.68 -17.05 4.35
N GLN A 87 -6.97 -15.76 4.16
CA GLN A 87 -7.64 -14.89 5.15
C GLN A 87 -9.00 -15.44 5.58
N LYS A 88 -9.85 -15.84 4.63
CA LYS A 88 -11.17 -16.42 4.92
C LYS A 88 -11.08 -17.76 5.66
N ALA A 89 -10.10 -18.60 5.31
CA ALA A 89 -9.85 -19.86 6.01
C ALA A 89 -9.35 -19.64 7.46
N SER A 90 -8.58 -18.56 7.70
CA SER A 90 -8.09 -18.18 9.03
C SER A 90 -9.17 -17.54 9.91
N ALA A 91 -10.14 -16.82 9.32
CA ALA A 91 -11.20 -16.14 10.06
C ALA A 91 -12.38 -17.07 10.46
N GLY A 92 -12.43 -18.28 9.90
CA GLY A 92 -13.47 -19.28 10.18
C GLY A 92 -13.13 -20.29 11.29
N LYS A 93 -12.05 -20.07 12.05
CA LYS A 93 -11.63 -20.89 13.20
C LYS A 93 -11.77 -20.11 14.50
#